data_AF-A0A953M839-F1
#
_entry.id   AF-A0A953M839-F1
#
_cell.length_a   1.000
_cell.length_b   1.000
_cell.length_c   1.000
_cell.angle_alpha   90.00
_cell.angle_beta   90.00
_cell.angle_gamma   90.00
#
_symmetry.space_group_name_H-M   'P 1'
#
loop_
_entity.id
_entity.type
_entity.pdbx_description
1 polymer ?
#
loop_
_entity_poly.entity_id
_entity_poly.type
_entity_poly.pdbx_seq_one_letter_code
_entity_poly.pdbx_strand_id
1 'polypeptide(L)'
;MSQTRREFLTVSAAGAAVVALSPYAAYAGLGCAARPMRILILGGTGFLGPHCVEACLARGHTLTLFNRGRTEKVTGHTFEGEDGIERRYGNRDPEKLALENEDAGPDNPKGLAQLEEGEWDAVIDTSGYWPRIVGASARLLAPRVKQYLFISTVSV
;
A
#
# COMPACT_ATOMS: atom_id res chain seq x y z
N MET A 1 7.60 -49.01 -10.94
CA MET A 1 8.86 -48.25 -10.83
C MET A 1 8.91 -47.67 -9.42
N SER A 2 9.87 -48.09 -8.60
CA SER A 2 10.02 -47.65 -7.21
C SER A 2 10.89 -46.38 -7.18
N GLN A 3 10.31 -45.21 -6.88
CA GLN A 3 11.12 -43.99 -6.70
C GLN A 3 12.01 -44.12 -5.47
N THR A 4 13.27 -43.71 -5.61
CA THR A 4 14.26 -43.76 -4.52
C THR A 4 14.16 -42.53 -3.62
N ARG A 5 14.54 -42.66 -2.34
CA ARG A 5 14.52 -41.54 -1.36
C ARG A 5 15.33 -40.32 -1.83
N ARG A 6 16.37 -40.55 -2.64
CA ARG A 6 17.22 -39.51 -3.20
C ARG A 6 16.52 -38.76 -4.34
N GLU A 7 15.77 -39.46 -5.19
CA GLU A 7 14.91 -38.82 -6.20
C GLU A 7 13.81 -38.01 -5.53
N PHE A 8 13.17 -38.54 -4.50
CA PHE A 8 12.14 -37.82 -3.75
C PHE A 8 12.66 -36.50 -3.15
N LEU A 9 13.83 -36.53 -2.49
CA LEU A 9 14.46 -35.31 -1.94
C LEU A 9 14.85 -34.31 -3.04
N THR A 10 15.35 -34.80 -4.18
CA THR A 10 15.76 -33.93 -5.30
C THR A 10 14.55 -33.27 -5.96
N VAL A 11 13.47 -34.03 -6.18
CA VAL A 11 12.20 -33.52 -6.73
C VAL A 11 11.52 -32.57 -5.75
N SER A 12 11.57 -32.86 -4.44
CA SER A 12 11.00 -31.98 -3.40
C SER A 12 11.77 -30.65 -3.29
N ALA A 13 13.09 -30.67 -3.41
CA ALA A 13 13.92 -29.45 -3.41
C ALA A 13 13.66 -28.56 -4.64
N ALA A 14 13.47 -29.15 -5.82
CA ALA A 14 13.10 -28.41 -7.02
C ALA A 14 11.67 -27.82 -6.95
N GLY A 15 10.72 -28.55 -6.32
CA GLY A 15 9.37 -28.06 -6.07
C GLY A 15 9.31 -26.89 -5.08
N ALA A 16 10.17 -26.89 -4.06
CA ALA A 16 10.25 -25.81 -3.07
C ALA A 16 10.77 -24.48 -3.67
N ALA A 17 11.65 -24.54 -4.67
CA ALA A 17 12.19 -23.35 -5.33
C ALA A 17 11.13 -22.57 -6.15
N VAL A 18 10.10 -23.25 -6.66
CA VAL A 18 9.01 -22.60 -7.43
C VAL A 18 7.99 -21.92 -6.51
N VAL A 19 7.84 -22.39 -5.27
CA VAL A 19 6.96 -21.77 -4.26
C VAL A 19 7.64 -20.56 -3.59
N ALA A 20 8.97 -20.43 -3.70
CA ALA A 20 9.74 -19.31 -3.18
C ALA A 20 9.90 -18.13 -4.17
N LEU A 21 9.07 -18.07 -5.20
CA LEU A 21 8.92 -16.86 -5.99
C LEU A 21 8.29 -15.81 -5.09
N SER A 22 9.14 -14.94 -4.55
CA SER A 22 8.78 -13.68 -3.89
C SER A 22 7.57 -13.06 -4.59
N PRO A 23 6.60 -12.44 -3.89
CA PRO A 23 5.45 -11.79 -4.54
C PRO A 23 5.85 -10.83 -5.68
N TYR A 24 7.10 -10.36 -5.68
CA TYR A 24 7.74 -9.64 -6.80
C TYR A 24 7.84 -10.41 -8.12
N ALA A 25 8.05 -11.72 -8.11
CA ALA A 25 8.25 -12.52 -9.32
C ALA A 25 7.01 -12.58 -10.23
N ALA A 26 5.81 -12.44 -9.66
CA ALA A 26 4.59 -12.29 -10.45
C ALA A 26 4.57 -10.98 -11.28
N TYR A 27 5.29 -9.95 -10.81
CA TYR A 27 5.37 -8.64 -11.45
C TYR A 27 6.67 -8.41 -12.24
N ALA A 28 7.69 -9.26 -12.07
CA ALA A 28 9.00 -9.13 -12.71
C ALA A 28 8.95 -9.06 -14.25
N GLY A 29 7.90 -9.62 -14.87
CA GLY A 29 7.70 -9.58 -16.32
C GLY A 29 7.04 -8.30 -16.86
N LEU A 30 6.53 -7.39 -16.01
CA LEU A 30 5.78 -6.21 -16.45
C LEU A 30 6.65 -5.04 -16.92
N GLY A 31 7.96 -5.11 -16.71
CA GLY A 31 8.91 -4.04 -17.02
C GLY A 31 8.65 -2.74 -16.26
N CYS A 32 9.62 -1.83 -16.32
CA CYS A 32 9.47 -0.49 -15.75
C CYS A 32 8.42 0.31 -16.55
N ALA A 33 7.65 1.17 -15.88
CA ALA A 33 6.74 2.07 -16.58
C ALA A 33 7.51 3.04 -17.48
N ALA A 34 6.95 3.38 -18.65
CA ALA A 34 7.55 4.36 -19.56
C ALA A 34 7.77 5.74 -18.88
N ARG A 35 6.95 6.06 -17.86
CA ARG A 35 7.14 7.21 -16.99
C ARG A 35 6.92 6.79 -15.53
N PRO A 36 7.97 6.75 -14.70
CA PRO A 36 7.83 6.68 -13.25
C PRO A 36 6.94 7.81 -12.71
N MET A 37 6.22 7.54 -11.62
CA MET A 37 5.21 8.45 -11.07
C MET A 37 5.34 8.50 -9.55
N ARG A 38 4.91 9.62 -8.96
CA ARG A 38 4.68 9.73 -7.51
C ARG A 38 3.23 9.36 -7.22
N ILE A 39 2.99 8.27 -6.51
CA ILE A 39 1.63 7.75 -6.26
C ILE A 39 1.34 7.80 -4.77
N LEU A 40 0.23 8.43 -4.38
CA LEU A 40 -0.30 8.39 -3.03
C LEU A 40 -1.27 7.21 -2.90
N ILE A 41 -0.99 6.28 -1.99
CA ILE A 41 -1.89 5.18 -1.66
C ILE A 41 -2.56 5.50 -0.33
N LEU A 42 -3.89 5.65 -0.35
CA LEU A 42 -4.69 5.83 0.86
C LEU A 42 -5.04 4.43 1.38
N GLY A 43 -4.31 3.99 2.39
CA GLY A 43 -4.23 2.61 2.85
C GLY A 43 -2.84 2.02 2.59
N GLY A 44 -2.80 0.89 1.87
CA GLY A 44 -1.54 0.27 1.44
C GLY A 44 -1.08 -0.93 2.26
N THR A 45 -1.50 -1.07 3.52
CA THR A 45 -1.05 -2.17 4.38
C THR A 45 -2.10 -3.24 4.68
N GLY A 46 -3.35 -3.07 4.25
CA GLY A 46 -4.42 -4.05 4.43
C GLY A 46 -5.11 -4.46 3.11
N PHE A 47 -5.54 -5.72 3.04
CA PHE A 47 -6.30 -6.33 1.94
C PHE A 47 -5.70 -6.06 0.55
N LEU A 48 -6.29 -5.15 -0.26
CA LEU A 48 -5.77 -4.82 -1.60
C LEU A 48 -4.48 -3.98 -1.56
N GLY A 49 -4.25 -3.27 -0.46
CA GLY A 49 -3.16 -2.32 -0.31
C GLY A 49 -1.79 -2.90 -0.68
N PRO A 50 -1.35 -4.01 -0.05
CA PRO A 50 -0.02 -4.57 -0.30
C PRO A 50 0.21 -4.94 -1.76
N HIS A 51 -0.79 -5.51 -2.43
CA HIS A 51 -0.69 -5.85 -3.85
C HIS A 51 -0.60 -4.62 -4.75
N CYS A 52 -1.29 -3.52 -4.41
CA CYS A 52 -1.12 -2.25 -5.12
C CYS A 52 0.29 -1.67 -4.92
N VAL A 53 0.84 -1.76 -3.70
CA VAL A 53 2.20 -1.30 -3.37
C VAL A 53 3.22 -2.07 -4.21
N GLU A 54 3.20 -3.40 -4.12
CA GLU A 54 4.10 -4.30 -4.86
C GLU A 54 4.03 -4.05 -6.38
N ALA A 55 2.83 -3.98 -6.94
CA ALA A 55 2.64 -3.75 -8.37
C ALA A 55 3.18 -2.38 -8.82
N CYS A 56 3.07 -1.34 -7.98
CA CYS A 56 3.58 -0.03 -8.33
C CYS A 56 5.11 0.05 -8.22
N LEU A 57 5.69 -0.53 -7.16
CA LEU A 57 7.14 -0.57 -6.97
C LEU A 57 7.84 -1.38 -8.06
N ALA A 58 7.26 -2.53 -8.45
CA ALA A 58 7.77 -3.35 -9.54
C ALA A 58 7.84 -2.60 -10.89
N ARG A 59 7.06 -1.51 -11.03
CA ARG A 59 7.04 -0.63 -12.20
C ARG A 59 7.92 0.62 -12.05
N GLY A 60 8.65 0.74 -10.95
CA GLY A 60 9.56 1.85 -10.66
C GLY A 60 8.87 3.14 -10.20
N HIS A 61 7.64 3.07 -9.70
CA HIS A 61 6.96 4.24 -9.12
C HIS A 61 7.49 4.52 -7.70
N THR A 62 7.46 5.79 -7.28
CA THR A 62 7.67 6.16 -5.88
C THR A 62 6.33 6.34 -5.18
N LEU A 63 6.25 5.88 -3.95
CA LEU A 63 4.99 5.76 -3.22
C LEU A 63 5.00 6.61 -1.97
N THR A 64 3.87 7.25 -1.69
CA THR A 64 3.55 7.74 -0.34
C THR A 64 2.40 6.88 0.17
N LEU A 65 2.59 6.19 1.29
CA LEU A 65 1.52 5.43 1.95
C LEU A 65 0.91 6.28 3.06
N PHE A 66 -0.40 6.48 3.00
CA PHE A 66 -1.14 7.18 4.05
C PHE A 66 -2.13 6.25 4.73
N ASN A 67 -1.89 5.94 6.00
CA ASN A 67 -2.78 5.08 6.79
C ASN A 67 -2.67 5.38 8.30
N ARG A 68 -3.32 4.54 9.12
CA ARG A 68 -3.42 4.76 10.57
C ARG A 68 -2.28 4.16 11.40
N GLY A 69 -1.39 3.36 10.81
CA GLY A 69 -0.38 2.61 11.58
C GLY A 69 -0.93 1.37 12.33
N ARG A 70 -2.22 1.03 12.19
CA ARG A 70 -2.84 -0.08 12.95
C ARG A 70 -2.42 -1.46 12.45
N THR A 71 -2.40 -1.65 11.12
CA THR A 71 -2.10 -2.95 10.53
C THR A 71 -0.64 -3.30 10.71
N GLU A 72 0.23 -2.31 10.63
CA GLU A 72 1.66 -2.38 10.88
C GLU A 72 1.94 -2.90 12.30
N LYS A 73 1.30 -2.30 13.32
CA LYS A 73 1.43 -2.73 14.72
C LYS A 73 0.97 -4.17 14.95
N VAL A 74 -0.01 -4.66 14.19
CA VAL A 74 -0.60 -6.00 14.36
C VAL A 74 0.17 -7.07 13.57
N THR A 75 0.55 -6.76 12.34
CA THR A 75 1.08 -7.75 11.38
C THR A 75 2.59 -7.67 11.19
N GLY A 76 3.23 -6.57 11.62
CA GLY A 76 4.62 -6.28 11.32
C GLY A 76 4.90 -5.96 9.85
N HIS A 77 3.87 -5.94 8.98
CA HIS A 77 4.04 -5.65 7.57
C HIS A 77 4.11 -4.13 7.34
N THR A 78 5.33 -3.62 7.26
CA THR A 78 5.63 -2.17 7.28
C THR A 78 6.26 -1.64 5.98
N PHE A 79 6.66 -2.54 5.07
CA PHE A 79 7.55 -2.22 3.94
C PHE A 79 8.84 -1.47 4.36
N GLU A 80 9.33 -1.71 5.58
CA GLU A 80 10.60 -1.14 6.04
C GLU A 80 11.77 -1.67 5.21
N GLY A 81 12.64 -0.73 4.78
CA GLY A 81 13.82 -1.06 3.97
C GLY A 81 13.58 -1.07 2.46
N GLU A 82 12.33 -0.90 2.00
CA GLU A 82 12.03 -0.74 0.59
C GLU A 82 12.34 0.69 0.11
N ASP A 83 13.14 0.80 -0.95
CA ASP A 83 13.45 2.08 -1.56
C ASP A 83 12.21 2.70 -2.24
N GLY A 84 12.10 4.03 -2.17
CA GLY A 84 11.05 4.77 -2.86
C GLY A 84 9.68 4.76 -2.17
N ILE A 85 9.59 4.33 -0.91
CA ILE A 85 8.39 4.44 -0.07
C ILE A 85 8.56 5.52 1.00
N GLU A 86 7.68 6.51 0.97
CA GLU A 86 7.44 7.47 2.05
C GLU A 86 6.19 7.03 2.83
N ARG A 87 6.20 7.18 4.16
CA ARG A 87 5.04 6.89 5.01
C ARG A 87 4.52 8.14 5.67
N ARG A 88 3.20 8.26 5.70
CA ARG A 88 2.47 9.30 6.41
C ARG A 88 1.35 8.68 7.22
N TYR A 89 1.17 9.19 8.42
CA TYR A 89 0.14 8.72 9.33
C TYR A 89 -1.03 9.69 9.37
N GLY A 90 -2.22 9.15 9.64
CA GLY A 90 -3.42 9.94 9.82
C GLY A 90 -4.68 9.11 9.74
N ASN A 91 -5.82 9.78 9.83
CA ASN A 91 -7.13 9.18 9.71
C ASN A 91 -7.89 9.78 8.53
N ARG A 92 -8.59 8.93 7.79
CA ARG A 92 -9.44 9.38 6.67
C ARG A 92 -10.61 10.22 7.17
N ASP A 93 -11.03 10.00 8.42
CA ASP A 93 -11.97 10.87 9.11
C ASP A 93 -11.22 12.10 9.66
N PRO A 94 -11.51 13.33 9.18
CA PRO A 94 -10.80 14.54 9.61
C PRO A 94 -10.90 14.81 11.11
N GLU A 95 -11.93 14.27 11.79
CA GLU A 95 -12.16 14.52 13.21
C GLU A 95 -11.44 13.55 14.14
N LYS A 96 -10.73 12.55 13.61
CA LYS A 96 -10.11 11.49 14.40
C LYS A 96 -8.59 11.56 14.33
N LEU A 97 -7.92 11.16 15.41
CA LEU A 97 -6.50 10.83 15.38
C LEU A 97 -6.26 9.56 14.55
N ALA A 98 -5.03 9.37 14.05
CA ALA A 98 -4.63 8.13 13.38
C ALA A 98 -4.95 6.92 14.28
N LEU A 99 -4.57 7.02 15.54
CA LEU A 99 -4.80 6.07 16.62
C LEU A 99 -5.65 6.74 17.70
N GLU A 100 -6.94 6.37 17.74
CA GLU A 100 -7.96 7.00 18.60
C GLU A 100 -7.76 6.74 20.09
N ASN A 101 -6.96 5.74 20.46
CA ASN A 101 -6.69 5.35 21.84
C ASN A 101 -5.32 5.87 22.34
N GLU A 102 -4.65 6.71 21.57
CA GLU A 102 -3.33 7.26 21.86
C GLU A 102 -3.38 8.79 21.82
N ASP A 103 -2.50 9.45 22.56
CA ASP A 103 -2.45 10.91 22.60
C ASP A 103 -2.03 11.49 21.25
N ALA A 104 -2.47 12.73 20.99
CA ALA A 104 -2.06 13.45 19.80
C ALA A 104 -0.55 13.76 19.84
N GLY A 105 0.13 13.59 18.72
CA GLY A 105 1.55 13.89 18.59
C GLY A 105 2.02 13.84 17.14
N PRO A 106 3.31 14.09 16.88
CA PRO A 106 3.88 14.04 15.52
C PRO A 106 3.62 12.70 14.81
N ASP A 107 3.67 11.60 15.57
CA ASP A 107 3.45 10.23 15.07
C ASP A 107 1.99 9.77 15.16
N ASN A 108 1.10 10.58 15.75
CA ASN A 108 -0.33 10.33 15.83
C ASN A 108 -1.13 11.60 15.44
N PRO A 109 -1.02 12.04 14.17
CA PRO A 109 -1.65 13.28 13.72
C PRO A 109 -3.17 13.14 13.57
N LYS A 110 -3.86 14.28 13.62
CA LYS A 110 -5.31 14.36 13.38
C LYS A 110 -5.63 14.32 11.88
N GLY A 111 -6.60 13.50 11.52
CA GLY A 111 -7.23 13.51 10.22
C GLY A 111 -6.23 13.38 9.08
N LEU A 112 -6.34 14.29 8.12
CA LEU A 112 -5.53 14.32 6.90
C LEU A 112 -4.36 15.31 7.00
N ALA A 113 -3.96 15.77 8.19
CA ALA A 113 -2.99 16.85 8.36
C ALA A 113 -1.67 16.61 7.62
N GLN A 114 -1.15 15.38 7.65
CA GLN A 114 0.07 15.04 6.92
C GLN A 114 -0.08 15.03 5.39
N LEU A 115 -1.28 15.20 4.84
CA LEU A 115 -1.53 15.32 3.40
C LEU A 115 -1.76 16.78 2.95
N GLU A 116 -1.65 17.74 3.88
CA GLU A 116 -1.76 19.16 3.56
C GLU A 116 -0.61 19.68 2.71
N GLU A 117 0.52 18.96 2.68
CA GLU A 117 1.69 19.23 1.87
C GLU A 117 2.00 18.07 0.92
N GLY A 118 2.68 18.34 -0.19
CA GLY A 118 3.03 17.35 -1.19
C GLY A 118 2.15 17.40 -2.45
N GLU A 119 2.62 16.71 -3.48
CA GLU A 119 1.98 16.62 -4.80
C GLU A 119 2.22 15.23 -5.39
N TRP A 120 1.20 14.68 -6.04
CA TRP A 120 1.25 13.33 -6.60
C TRP A 120 0.70 13.32 -8.02
N ASP A 121 1.20 12.40 -8.85
CA ASP A 121 0.63 12.19 -10.18
C ASP A 121 -0.74 11.49 -10.07
N ALA A 122 -0.88 10.56 -9.12
CA ALA A 122 -2.10 9.80 -8.92
C ALA A 122 -2.34 9.45 -7.46
N VAL A 123 -3.61 9.22 -7.12
CA VAL A 123 -4.06 8.61 -5.87
C VAL A 123 -4.72 7.27 -6.16
N ILE A 124 -4.38 6.26 -5.36
CA ILE A 124 -5.13 5.00 -5.28
C ILE A 124 -5.81 4.95 -3.91
N ASP A 125 -7.14 5.10 -3.90
CA ASP A 125 -7.93 5.06 -2.67
C ASP A 125 -8.57 3.69 -2.47
N THR A 126 -7.94 2.92 -1.57
CA THR A 126 -8.36 1.56 -1.18
C THR A 126 -9.11 1.53 0.15
N SER A 127 -9.38 2.69 0.77
CA SER A 127 -9.85 2.78 2.16
C SER A 127 -11.02 3.74 2.38
N GLY A 128 -11.79 4.02 1.32
CA GLY A 128 -12.97 4.88 1.37
C GLY A 128 -14.26 4.17 1.82
N TYR A 129 -14.48 4.07 3.14
CA TYR A 129 -15.67 3.42 3.73
C TYR A 129 -16.93 4.29 3.77
N TRP A 130 -16.78 5.62 3.77
CA TRP A 130 -17.92 6.54 3.87
C TRP A 130 -17.81 7.67 2.86
N PRO A 131 -18.92 8.11 2.23
CA PRO A 131 -18.88 9.20 1.26
C PRO A 131 -18.25 10.49 1.82
N ARG A 132 -18.52 10.82 3.09
CA ARG A 132 -17.95 12.02 3.74
C ARG A 132 -16.42 11.99 3.82
N ILE A 133 -15.82 10.82 4.10
CA ILE A 133 -14.36 10.70 4.27
C ILE A 133 -13.65 10.72 2.92
N VAL A 134 -14.25 10.08 1.89
CA VAL A 134 -13.77 10.15 0.51
C VAL A 134 -13.85 11.59 0.01
N GLY A 135 -14.98 12.27 0.25
CA GLY A 135 -15.15 13.68 -0.10
C GLY A 135 -14.15 14.61 0.59
N ALA A 136 -13.82 14.35 1.86
CA ALA A 136 -12.84 15.16 2.60
C ALA A 136 -11.45 15.12 1.94
N SER A 137 -10.96 13.92 1.62
CA SER A 137 -9.65 13.81 0.97
C SER A 137 -9.66 14.21 -0.49
N ALA A 138 -10.73 13.91 -1.23
CA ALA A 138 -10.84 14.32 -2.63
C ALA A 138 -10.78 15.85 -2.74
N ARG A 139 -11.46 16.58 -1.83
CA ARG A 139 -11.35 18.05 -1.74
C ARG A 139 -9.96 18.52 -1.36
N LEU A 140 -9.33 17.92 -0.34
CA LEU A 140 -7.99 18.28 0.09
C LEU A 140 -6.94 18.06 -1.02
N LEU A 141 -7.07 16.97 -1.77
CA LEU A 141 -6.11 16.54 -2.78
C LEU A 141 -6.39 17.10 -4.18
N ALA A 142 -7.57 17.70 -4.41
CA ALA A 142 -7.94 18.29 -5.70
C ALA A 142 -6.89 19.25 -6.30
N PRO A 143 -6.24 20.15 -5.54
CA PRO A 143 -5.20 21.01 -6.10
C PRO A 143 -3.82 20.35 -6.20
N ARG A 144 -3.66 19.11 -5.71
CA ARG A 144 -2.35 18.45 -5.49
C ARG A 144 -2.14 17.19 -6.32
N VAL A 145 -3.19 16.68 -6.96
CA VAL A 145 -3.20 15.38 -7.61
C VAL A 145 -3.86 15.48 -8.98
N LYS A 146 -3.21 14.89 -10.00
CA LYS A 146 -3.73 14.92 -11.38
C LYS A 146 -4.86 13.92 -11.61
N GLN A 147 -4.83 12.78 -10.91
CA GLN A 147 -5.84 11.72 -11.06
C GLN A 147 -6.16 11.06 -9.71
N TYR A 148 -7.45 10.94 -9.37
CA TYR A 148 -7.92 10.25 -8.17
C TYR A 148 -8.67 8.97 -8.55
N LEU A 149 -8.13 7.80 -8.21
CA LEU A 149 -8.76 6.51 -8.45
C LEU A 149 -9.36 6.01 -7.14
N PHE A 150 -10.69 6.04 -7.04
CA PHE A 150 -11.41 5.47 -5.91
C PHE A 150 -11.88 4.05 -6.22
N ILE A 151 -11.47 3.08 -5.39
CA ILE A 151 -11.95 1.70 -5.46
C ILE A 151 -13.24 1.62 -4.64
N SER A 152 -14.37 1.67 -5.34
CA SER A 152 -15.71 1.53 -4.76
C SER A 152 -16.10 0.05 -4.67
N THR A 153 -16.89 -0.30 -3.65
CA THR A 153 -17.66 -1.55 -3.64
C THR A 153 -19.06 -1.27 -4.20
N VAL A 154 -19.63 -2.22 -4.93
CA VAL A 154 -20.99 -2.10 -5.50
C VAL A 154 -22.09 -2.23 -4.42
N SER A 155 -21.76 -2.74 -3.23
CA SER A 155 -22.66 -2.84 -2.08
C SER A 155 -21.88 -2.78 -0.76
N VAL A 156 -22.44 -2.10 0.23
CA VAL A 156 -22.06 -2.11 1.66
C VAL A 156 -23.29 -2.40 2.51
#